data_AF-A0A1S9BUH9-F1
#
_entry.id   AF-A0A1S9BUH9-F1
#
_cell.length_a   1.000
_cell.length_b   1.000
_cell.length_c   1.000
_cell.angle_alpha   90.00
_cell.angle_beta   90.00
_cell.angle_gamma   90.00
#
_symmetry.space_group_name_H-M   'P 1'
#
loop_
_entity.id
_entity.type
_entity.pdbx_description
1 polymer ?
#
loop_
_entity_poly.entity_id
_entity_poly.type
_entity_poly.pdbx_seq_one_letter_code
_entity_poly.pdbx_strand_id
1 'polypeptide(L)'
;MERELRRRQSMLAVAGNGVMFLGLWSFLKINLYFILGRSAILDDFLTDESIDESTMLLILYITSMALASIELFFRIRIGRNAIAESRNTKKPKRYIGMAMTLIVLYVISIIFTIFQLNFSNNNFWDQLASMIVDITSLVMLVELVSSASVLRKIKQQMG
;
A
#
# COMPACT_ATOMS: atom_id res chain seq x y z
N MET A 1 24.44 -12.52 -18.89
CA MET A 1 23.43 -11.47 -19.08
C MET A 1 22.00 -12.01 -19.18
N GLU A 2 21.71 -13.00 -20.04
CA GLU A 2 20.33 -13.51 -20.21
C GLU A 2 19.71 -14.10 -18.93
N ARG A 3 20.48 -14.86 -18.14
CA ARG A 3 20.03 -15.37 -16.83
C ARG A 3 19.62 -14.24 -15.87
N GLU A 4 20.38 -13.14 -15.86
CA GLU A 4 20.11 -11.99 -14.99
C GLU A 4 18.85 -11.24 -15.43
N LEU A 5 18.65 -11.08 -16.74
CA LEU A 5 17.43 -10.50 -17.31
C LEU A 5 16.18 -11.27 -16.86
N ARG A 6 16.19 -12.61 -17.03
CA ARG A 6 15.08 -13.47 -16.62
C ARG A 6 14.82 -13.39 -15.11
N ARG A 7 15.87 -13.33 -14.29
CA ARG A 7 15.75 -13.15 -12.84
C ARG A 7 15.06 -11.83 -12.49
N ARG A 8 15.47 -10.72 -13.12
CA ARG A 8 14.87 -9.38 -12.88
C ARG A 8 13.42 -9.30 -13.36
N GLN A 9 13.07 -9.95 -14.46
CA GLN A 9 11.69 -10.07 -14.92
C GLN A 9 10.83 -10.85 -13.91
N SER A 10 11.33 -11.97 -13.40
CA SER A 10 10.64 -12.77 -12.38
C SER A 10 10.42 -11.95 -11.11
N MET A 11 11.45 -11.27 -10.60
CA MET A 11 11.33 -10.41 -9.41
C MET A 11 10.33 -9.28 -9.63
N LEU A 12 10.36 -8.61 -10.80
CA LEU A 12 9.39 -7.55 -11.12
C LEU A 12 7.95 -8.06 -11.18
N ALA A 13 7.73 -9.28 -11.67
CA ALA A 13 6.42 -9.91 -11.71
C ALA A 13 5.90 -10.26 -10.30
N VAL A 14 6.77 -10.85 -9.46
CA VAL A 14 6.46 -11.19 -8.07
C VAL A 14 6.17 -9.92 -7.27
N ALA A 15 7.01 -8.89 -7.42
CA ALA A 15 6.81 -7.60 -6.77
C ALA A 15 5.51 -6.92 -7.20
N GLY A 16 5.21 -6.95 -8.50
CA GLY A 16 3.93 -6.47 -9.04
C GLY A 16 2.72 -7.17 -8.44
N ASN A 17 2.77 -8.50 -8.29
CA ASN A 17 1.71 -9.26 -7.63
C ASN A 17 1.58 -8.90 -6.15
N GLY A 18 2.69 -8.84 -5.42
CA GLY A 18 2.66 -8.52 -3.99
C GLY A 18 2.09 -7.12 -3.71
N VAL A 19 2.43 -6.11 -4.54
CA VAL A 19 1.82 -4.78 -4.43
C VAL A 19 0.29 -4.82 -4.60
N MET A 20 -0.22 -5.64 -5.53
CA MET A 20 -1.67 -5.79 -5.71
C MET A 20 -2.33 -6.50 -4.52
N PHE A 21 -1.76 -7.61 -4.05
CA PHE A 21 -2.31 -8.37 -2.93
C PHE A 21 -2.29 -7.56 -1.63
N LEU A 22 -1.20 -6.85 -1.35
CA LEU A 22 -1.13 -5.98 -0.17
C LEU A 22 -2.10 -4.80 -0.29
N GLY A 23 -2.33 -4.26 -1.49
CA GLY A 23 -3.39 -3.27 -1.70
C GLY A 23 -4.78 -3.80 -1.40
N LEU A 24 -5.08 -5.01 -1.88
CA LEU A 24 -6.35 -5.68 -1.59
C LEU A 24 -6.51 -5.94 -0.09
N TRP A 25 -5.42 -6.32 0.59
CA TRP A 25 -5.40 -6.51 2.03
C TRP A 25 -5.70 -5.21 2.80
N SER A 26 -5.06 -4.09 2.45
CA SER A 26 -5.34 -2.79 3.06
C SER A 26 -6.82 -2.40 2.89
N PHE A 27 -7.38 -2.62 1.69
CA PHE A 27 -8.79 -2.39 1.42
C PHE A 27 -9.70 -3.30 2.27
N LEU A 28 -9.37 -4.59 2.37
CA LEU A 28 -10.11 -5.54 3.20
C LEU A 28 -10.08 -5.14 4.69
N LYS A 29 -8.91 -4.74 5.20
CA LYS A 29 -8.70 -4.34 6.58
C LYS A 29 -9.60 -3.18 6.97
N ILE A 30 -9.76 -2.18 6.12
CA ILE A 30 -10.67 -1.05 6.37
C ILE A 30 -12.10 -1.55 6.51
N ASN A 31 -12.57 -2.41 5.60
CA ASN A 31 -13.91 -2.99 5.69
C ASN A 31 -14.11 -3.80 6.98
N LEU A 32 -13.12 -4.63 7.35
CA LEU A 32 -13.17 -5.41 8.60
C LEU A 32 -13.18 -4.51 9.83
N TYR A 33 -12.40 -3.42 9.83
CA TYR A 33 -12.36 -2.47 10.94
C TYR A 33 -13.73 -1.81 11.17
N PHE A 34 -14.46 -1.45 10.12
CA PHE A 34 -15.80 -0.87 10.27
C PHE A 34 -16.88 -1.91 10.64
N ILE A 35 -16.76 -3.16 10.16
CA ILE A 35 -17.72 -4.22 10.48
C ILE A 35 -17.54 -4.72 11.93
N LEU A 36 -16.29 -4.93 12.36
CA LEU A 36 -15.95 -5.56 13.64
C LEU A 36 -15.60 -4.56 14.74
N GLY A 37 -15.05 -3.39 14.38
CA GLY A 37 -14.54 -2.38 15.32
C GLY A 37 -15.51 -1.23 15.60
N ARG A 38 -16.77 -1.34 15.17
CA ARG A 38 -17.77 -0.26 15.29
C ARG A 38 -17.87 0.29 16.72
N SER A 39 -17.81 -0.55 17.74
CA SER A 39 -17.88 -0.12 19.15
C SER A 39 -16.65 0.69 19.59
N ALA A 40 -15.43 0.30 19.16
CA ALA A 40 -14.21 0.97 19.57
C ALA A 40 -14.03 2.36 18.92
N ILE A 41 -14.54 2.55 17.70
CA ILE A 41 -14.49 3.84 17.00
C ILE A 41 -15.44 4.86 17.64
N LEU A 42 -16.57 4.39 18.15
CA LEU A 42 -17.59 5.21 18.78
C LEU A 42 -17.11 5.78 20.11
N ASP A 43 -16.44 4.96 20.92
CA ASP A 43 -15.96 5.35 22.24
C ASP A 43 -14.80 6.38 22.19
N ASP A 44 -13.96 6.37 21.15
CA ASP A 44 -12.78 7.25 21.03
C ASP A 44 -13.10 8.64 20.45
N PHE A 45 -14.23 8.80 19.73
CA PHE A 45 -14.55 10.06 19.01
C PHE A 45 -15.68 10.88 19.63
N LEU A 46 -16.50 10.30 20.51
CA LEU A 46 -17.69 10.95 21.04
C LEU A 46 -17.58 11.20 22.54
N THR A 47 -16.85 12.25 22.90
CA THR A 47 -16.97 12.89 24.22
C THR A 47 -17.97 14.04 24.24
N ASP A 48 -18.53 14.46 23.09
CA ASP A 48 -19.43 15.63 22.99
C ASP A 48 -20.75 15.29 22.26
N GLU A 49 -21.88 15.45 22.97
CA GLU A 49 -23.25 15.08 22.58
C GLU A 49 -23.86 15.91 21.42
N SER A 50 -23.09 16.73 20.71
CA SER A 50 -23.64 17.75 19.80
C SER A 50 -23.87 17.30 18.35
N ILE A 51 -23.27 16.19 17.93
CA ILE A 51 -23.38 15.66 16.55
C ILE A 51 -24.02 14.27 16.61
N ASP A 52 -24.97 14.02 15.71
CA ASP A 52 -25.54 12.68 15.50
C ASP A 52 -24.43 11.69 15.12
N GLU A 53 -24.03 10.90 16.11
CA GLU A 53 -23.03 9.83 16.10
C GLU A 53 -23.09 8.98 14.83
N SER A 54 -24.31 8.64 14.41
CA SER A 54 -24.56 7.79 13.26
C SER A 54 -24.15 8.45 11.94
N THR A 55 -24.35 9.77 11.83
CA THR A 55 -24.02 10.56 10.65
C THR A 55 -22.50 10.77 10.54
N MET A 56 -21.80 11.03 11.65
CA MET A 56 -20.34 11.23 11.63
C MET A 56 -19.60 9.93 11.25
N LEU A 57 -19.99 8.79 11.82
CA LEU A 57 -19.44 7.49 11.44
C LEU A 57 -19.64 7.18 9.95
N LEU A 58 -20.83 7.48 9.41
CA LEU A 58 -21.14 7.23 8.01
C LEU A 58 -20.23 8.06 7.09
N ILE A 59 -20.02 9.33 7.42
CA ILE A 59 -19.13 10.23 6.67
C ILE A 59 -17.68 9.71 6.73
N LEU A 60 -17.21 9.30 7.91
CA LEU A 60 -15.87 8.74 8.08
C LEU A 60 -15.71 7.46 7.24
N TYR A 61 -16.68 6.55 7.30
CA TYR A 61 -16.68 5.32 6.53
C TYR A 61 -16.61 5.59 5.02
N ILE A 62 -17.51 6.44 4.50
CA ILE A 62 -17.55 6.78 3.07
C ILE A 62 -16.21 7.40 2.63
N THR A 63 -15.65 8.31 3.44
CA THR A 63 -14.39 8.98 3.14
C THR A 63 -13.22 7.99 3.14
N SER A 64 -13.10 7.15 4.18
CA SER A 64 -12.08 6.10 4.25
C SER A 64 -12.20 5.10 3.10
N MET A 65 -13.42 4.71 2.73
CA MET A 65 -13.67 3.78 1.63
C MET A 65 -13.32 4.37 0.26
N ALA A 66 -13.61 5.65 0.05
CA ALA A 66 -13.21 6.37 -1.16
C ALA A 66 -11.68 6.44 -1.29
N LEU A 67 -10.98 6.81 -0.21
CA LEU A 67 -9.51 6.85 -0.20
C LEU A 67 -8.89 5.47 -0.41
N ALA A 68 -9.41 4.43 0.25
CA ALA A 68 -8.96 3.05 0.08
C ALA A 68 -9.15 2.56 -1.36
N SER A 69 -10.28 2.91 -1.99
CA SER A 69 -10.56 2.55 -3.38
C SER A 69 -9.59 3.22 -4.36
N ILE A 70 -9.26 4.50 -4.11
CA ILE A 70 -8.27 5.25 -4.89
C ILE A 70 -6.88 4.63 -4.74
N GLU A 71 -6.46 4.32 -3.50
CA GLU A 71 -5.18 3.68 -3.21
C GLU A 71 -5.07 2.32 -3.90
N LEU A 72 -6.10 1.46 -3.76
CA LEU A 72 -6.18 0.16 -4.40
C LEU A 72 -6.10 0.29 -5.93
N PHE A 73 -6.80 1.25 -6.52
CA PHE A 73 -6.74 1.52 -7.95
C PHE A 73 -5.30 1.85 -8.42
N PHE A 74 -4.58 2.69 -7.68
CA PHE A 74 -3.18 2.99 -7.99
C PHE A 74 -2.30 1.74 -7.87
N ARG A 75 -2.43 0.95 -6.81
CA ARG A 75 -1.66 -0.30 -6.62
C ARG A 75 -1.92 -1.31 -7.72
N ILE A 76 -3.17 -1.52 -8.11
CA ILE A 76 -3.55 -2.40 -9.22
C ILE A 76 -2.91 -1.91 -10.53
N ARG A 77 -2.96 -0.59 -10.80
CA ARG A 77 -2.35 -0.01 -12.00
C ARG A 77 -0.83 -0.16 -12.01
N ILE A 78 -0.17 0.03 -10.87
CA ILE A 78 1.28 -0.16 -10.73
C ILE A 78 1.65 -1.63 -10.94
N GLY A 79 0.99 -2.55 -10.23
CA GLY A 79 1.25 -3.98 -10.31
C GLY A 79 1.04 -4.56 -11.71
N ARG A 80 -0.09 -4.23 -12.36
CA ARG A 80 -0.38 -4.65 -13.74
C ARG A 80 0.67 -4.15 -14.74
N ASN A 81 1.14 -2.91 -14.59
CA ASN A 81 2.17 -2.37 -15.48
C ASN A 81 3.54 -3.02 -15.24
N ALA A 82 3.90 -3.31 -13.99
CA ALA A 82 5.13 -4.03 -13.65
C ALA A 82 5.13 -5.46 -14.22
N ILE A 83 4.02 -6.20 -14.08
CA ILE A 83 3.85 -7.55 -14.65
C ILE A 83 3.87 -7.51 -16.18
N ALA A 84 3.28 -6.50 -16.79
CA ALA A 84 3.36 -6.36 -18.24
C ALA A 84 4.80 -6.05 -18.71
N GLU A 85 5.54 -5.21 -17.99
CA GLU A 85 6.93 -4.89 -18.32
C GLU A 85 7.88 -6.08 -18.17
N SER A 86 7.61 -6.97 -17.20
CA SER A 86 8.37 -8.22 -17.05
C SER A 86 8.19 -9.16 -18.24
N ARG A 87 7.03 -9.14 -18.91
CA ARG A 87 6.72 -9.91 -20.13
C ARG A 87 7.25 -9.27 -21.42
N ASN A 88 8.29 -8.45 -21.34
CA ASN A 88 8.89 -7.72 -22.46
C ASN A 88 7.97 -6.73 -23.19
N THR A 89 6.81 -6.37 -22.64
CA THR A 89 6.00 -5.30 -23.23
C THR A 89 6.60 -3.93 -22.89
N LYS A 90 6.70 -3.04 -23.89
CA LYS A 90 7.16 -1.65 -23.66
C LYS A 90 6.09 -0.93 -22.86
N LYS A 91 6.41 -0.54 -21.62
CA LYS A 91 5.50 0.23 -20.75
C LYS A 91 6.09 1.61 -20.43
N PRO A 92 5.23 2.65 -20.33
CA PRO A 92 5.69 3.99 -20.03
C PRO A 92 6.26 4.07 -18.61
N LYS A 93 7.20 5.01 -18.37
CA LYS A 93 7.83 5.21 -17.06
C LYS A 93 6.89 5.72 -15.96
N ARG A 94 5.65 6.10 -16.32
CA ARG A 94 4.67 6.74 -15.42
C ARG A 94 4.34 5.90 -14.18
N TYR A 95 4.25 4.57 -14.29
CA TYR A 95 3.92 3.74 -13.12
C TYR A 95 5.05 3.70 -12.08
N ILE A 96 6.31 3.90 -12.48
CA ILE A 96 7.44 4.04 -11.54
C ILE A 96 7.28 5.33 -10.73
N GLY A 97 6.89 6.43 -11.39
CA GLY A 97 6.57 7.69 -10.70
C GLY A 97 5.44 7.49 -9.68
N MET A 98 4.35 6.81 -10.06
CA MET A 98 3.26 6.49 -9.13
C MET A 98 3.73 5.63 -7.96
N ALA A 99 4.58 4.63 -8.20
CA ALA A 99 5.15 3.79 -7.15
C ALA A 99 6.05 4.60 -6.19
N MET A 100 6.84 5.54 -6.71
CA MET A 100 7.64 6.45 -5.89
C MET A 100 6.76 7.35 -5.00
N THR A 101 5.65 7.87 -5.53
CA THR A 101 4.68 8.62 -4.72
C THR A 101 4.11 7.77 -3.58
N LEU A 102 3.73 6.52 -3.85
CA LEU A 102 3.25 5.61 -2.80
C LEU A 102 4.34 5.30 -1.77
N ILE A 103 5.60 5.11 -2.18
CA ILE A 103 6.73 4.92 -1.26
C ILE A 103 6.83 6.09 -0.28
N VAL A 104 6.78 7.33 -0.77
CA VAL A 104 6.85 8.53 0.08
C VAL A 104 5.68 8.56 1.06
N LEU A 105 4.45 8.29 0.61
CA LEU A 105 3.27 8.23 1.47
C LEU A 105 3.39 7.16 2.56
N TYR A 106 3.88 5.97 2.23
CA TYR A 106 4.08 4.88 3.20
C TYR A 106 5.19 5.21 4.20
N VAL A 107 6.29 5.83 3.77
CA VAL A 107 7.35 6.29 4.69
C VAL A 107 6.79 7.32 5.67
N ILE A 108 6.02 8.30 5.19
CA ILE A 108 5.37 9.29 6.05
C ILE A 108 4.42 8.60 7.03
N SER A 109 3.58 7.68 6.56
CA SER A 109 2.63 6.92 7.40
C SER A 109 3.32 6.16 8.52
N ILE A 110 4.41 5.45 8.20
CA ILE A 110 5.19 4.68 9.18
C ILE A 110 5.82 5.63 10.22
N ILE A 111 6.39 6.76 9.79
CA ILE A 111 6.96 7.76 10.69
C ILE A 111 5.89 8.27 11.67
N PHE A 112 4.71 8.66 11.18
CA PHE A 112 3.60 9.08 12.03
C PHE A 112 3.17 8.00 13.02
N THR A 113 3.09 6.75 12.55
CA THR A 113 2.73 5.59 13.39
C THR A 113 3.74 5.38 14.51
N ILE A 114 5.04 5.51 14.23
CA ILE A 114 6.11 5.41 15.22
C ILE A 114 6.02 6.54 16.27
N PHE A 115 5.73 7.76 15.85
CA PHE A 115 5.57 8.89 16.78
C PHE A 115 4.34 8.79 17.68
N GLN A 116 3.29 8.13 17.22
CA GLN A 116 2.05 7.92 17.99
C GLN A 116 2.04 6.62 18.79
N LEU A 117 3.12 5.82 18.71
CA LEU A 117 3.19 4.51 19.32
C LEU A 117 3.24 4.63 20.84
N ASN A 118 2.19 4.16 21.50
CA ASN A 118 2.06 4.21 22.97
C ASN A 118 2.13 2.80 23.56
N PHE A 119 3.24 2.49 24.23
CA PHE A 119 3.50 1.18 24.85
C PHE A 119 2.56 0.84 26.01
N SER A 120 1.86 1.84 26.58
CA SER A 120 0.92 1.64 27.68
C SER A 120 -0.50 1.32 27.22
N ASN A 121 -0.77 1.32 25.91
CA ASN A 121 -2.11 1.10 25.37
C ASN A 121 -2.35 -0.40 25.11
N ASN A 122 -3.55 -0.89 25.46
CA ASN A 122 -3.99 -2.26 25.20
C ASN A 122 -3.94 -2.63 23.70
N ASN A 123 -3.94 -1.62 22.82
CA ASN A 123 -3.90 -1.79 21.35
C ASN A 123 -2.48 -1.87 20.77
N PHE A 124 -1.42 -1.97 21.59
CA PHE A 124 -0.03 -2.01 21.14
C PHE A 124 0.25 -3.10 20.09
N TRP A 125 -0.26 -4.32 20.32
CA TRP A 125 -0.04 -5.45 19.41
C TRP A 125 -0.71 -5.24 18.04
N ASP A 126 -1.89 -4.62 18.02
CA ASP A 126 -2.60 -4.32 16.78
C ASP A 126 -1.91 -3.22 15.97
N GLN A 127 -1.35 -2.23 16.65
CA GLN A 127 -0.53 -1.19 16.02
C GLN A 127 0.76 -1.79 15.43
N LEU A 128 1.43 -2.66 16.17
CA LEU A 128 2.65 -3.32 15.72
C LEU A 128 2.39 -4.25 14.53
N ALA A 129 1.32 -5.05 14.57
CA ALA A 129 0.90 -5.89 13.46
C ALA A 129 0.58 -5.05 12.20
N SER A 130 -0.10 -3.92 12.38
CA SER A 130 -0.39 -2.96 11.30
C SER A 130 0.90 -2.40 10.68
N MET A 131 1.85 -1.98 11.52
CA MET A 131 3.13 -1.43 11.09
C MET A 131 3.96 -2.44 10.29
N ILE A 132 3.96 -3.73 10.68
CA ILE A 132 4.66 -4.79 9.93
C ILE A 132 4.11 -4.93 8.51
N VAL A 133 2.79 -4.88 8.35
CA VAL A 133 2.14 -4.95 7.04
C VAL A 133 2.49 -3.73 6.17
N ASP A 134 2.56 -2.54 6.77
CA ASP A 134 2.95 -1.31 6.08
C ASP A 134 4.41 -1.33 5.64
N ILE A 135 5.32 -1.82 6.51
CA ILE A 135 6.73 -2.04 6.16
C ILE A 135 6.85 -3.05 5.02
N THR A 136 6.09 -4.14 5.08
CA THR A 136 6.08 -5.16 4.02
C THR A 136 5.62 -4.55 2.69
N SER A 137 4.57 -3.73 2.70
CA SER A 137 4.10 -2.99 1.53
C SER A 137 5.17 -2.05 0.97
N LEU A 138 5.88 -1.33 1.85
CA LEU A 138 6.97 -0.44 1.47
C LEU A 138 8.11 -1.22 0.79
N VAL A 139 8.55 -2.33 1.37
CA VAL A 139 9.59 -3.20 0.80
C VAL A 139 9.20 -3.69 -0.60
N MET A 140 7.95 -4.15 -0.77
CA MET A 140 7.47 -4.60 -2.09
C MET A 140 7.48 -3.50 -3.14
N LEU A 141 7.12 -2.26 -2.77
CA LEU A 141 7.17 -1.11 -3.68
C LEU A 141 8.63 -0.75 -4.05
N VAL A 142 9.53 -0.73 -3.08
CA VAL A 142 10.97 -0.48 -3.31
C VAL A 142 11.57 -1.55 -4.24
N GLU A 143 11.25 -2.82 -4.01
CA GLU A 143 11.73 -3.92 -4.84
C GLU A 143 11.19 -3.83 -6.28
N LEU A 144 9.92 -3.44 -6.44
CA LEU A 144 9.31 -3.18 -7.74
C LEU A 144 10.05 -2.07 -8.50
N VAL A 145 10.29 -0.93 -7.85
CA VAL A 145 10.99 0.22 -8.45
C VAL A 145 12.45 -0.12 -8.79
N SER A 146 13.16 -0.78 -7.88
CA SER A 146 14.54 -1.22 -8.08
C SER A 146 14.65 -2.21 -9.25
N SER A 147 13.80 -3.24 -9.27
CA SER A 147 13.77 -4.25 -10.32
C SER A 147 13.43 -3.66 -11.68
N ALA A 148 12.45 -2.75 -11.75
CA ALA A 148 12.10 -2.04 -12.98
C ALA A 148 13.25 -1.17 -13.50
N SER A 149 13.94 -0.46 -12.61
CA SER A 149 15.05 0.43 -12.96
C SER A 149 16.25 -0.35 -13.51
N VAL A 150 16.63 -1.45 -12.84
CA VAL A 150 17.72 -2.32 -13.29
C VAL A 150 17.36 -3.01 -14.60
N LEU A 151 16.13 -3.52 -14.74
CA LEU A 151 15.65 -4.17 -15.97
C LEU A 151 15.78 -3.25 -17.19
N ARG A 152 15.47 -1.95 -17.01
CA ARG A 152 15.61 -0.96 -18.08
C ARG A 152 17.06 -0.66 -18.44
N LYS A 153 17.95 -0.55 -17.45
CA LYS A 153 19.38 -0.36 -17.71
C LYS A 153 19.96 -1.52 -18.52
N ILE A 154 19.62 -2.76 -18.17
CA ILE A 154 20.06 -3.94 -18.93
C ILE A 154 19.49 -3.92 -20.35
N LYS A 155 18.21 -3.60 -20.54
CA LYS A 155 17.61 -3.48 -21.88
C LYS A 155 18.24 -2.40 -22.75
N GLN A 156 18.71 -1.30 -22.15
CA GLN A 156 19.42 -0.22 -22.86
C GLN A 156 20.86 -0.59 -23.24
N GLN A 157 21.49 -1.56 -22.56
CA GLN A 157 22.85 -2.03 -22.89
C GLN A 157 22.86 -3.10 -24.00
N MET A 158 21.73 -3.78 -24.23
CA MET A 158 21.61 -4.85 -25.23
C MET A 158 21.04 -4.37 -26.58
N GLY A 159 20.48 -3.17 -26.63
CA GLY A 159 19.97 -2.55 -27.86
C GLY A 159 20.87 -1.41 -28.27
#